data_AF-A0A810DVG8-F1
#
_entry.id   AF-A0A810DVG8-F1
#
_cell.length_a   1.000
_cell.length_b   1.000
_cell.length_c   1.000
_cell.angle_alpha   90.00
_cell.angle_beta   90.00
_cell.angle_gamma   90.00
#
_symmetry.space_group_name_H-M   'P 1'
#
loop_
_entity.id
_entity.type
_entity.pdbx_description
1 polymer ?
#
loop_
_entity_poly.entity_id
_entity_poly.type
_entity_poly.pdbx_seq_one_letter_code
_entity_poly.pdbx_strand_id
1 'polypeptide(L)'
;MDTTVCPWCHTEIVWDEELGPEEACPHCGNELSAYRTVNIGREDLDEDLEDEEDDDEHEHEHGEEDLWGEDAQEGIVPVFNVLDSYRDTYDLERYDSAVAAVLDEQSEVPECPQCHEYMLLTGTVQAQDFKSAVPAAVGAPLLKAPFSLNMYVCPSCFQVQHSLAEEDREQWVRNIGGLRK
;
A
#
# COMPACT_ATOMS: atom_id res chain seq x y z
N MET A 1 38.22 -17.71 -3.69
CA MET A 1 37.46 -17.31 -2.51
C MET A 1 35.99 -17.43 -2.87
N ASP A 2 35.27 -18.32 -2.21
CA ASP A 2 33.81 -18.24 -2.17
C ASP A 2 33.45 -17.01 -1.33
N THR A 3 32.96 -15.96 -1.99
CA THR A 3 32.52 -14.74 -1.32
C THR A 3 31.21 -15.05 -0.59
N THR A 4 31.26 -15.14 0.74
CA THR A 4 30.06 -15.34 1.56
C THR A 4 29.38 -14.00 1.77
N VAL A 5 28.15 -13.83 1.29
CA VAL A 5 27.38 -12.60 1.49
C VAL A 5 26.30 -12.86 2.53
N CYS A 6 26.16 -11.95 3.50
CA CYS A 6 25.11 -12.06 4.51
C CYS A 6 23.72 -11.87 3.87
N PRO A 7 22.75 -12.78 4.07
CA PRO A 7 21.41 -12.65 3.51
C PRO A 7 20.53 -11.59 4.21
N TRP A 8 20.92 -11.10 5.40
CA TRP A 8 20.13 -10.13 6.20
C TRP A 8 20.62 -8.68 6.03
N CYS A 9 21.92 -8.45 5.79
CA CYS A 9 22.47 -7.09 5.57
C CYS A 9 23.17 -6.90 4.21
N HIS A 10 23.21 -7.94 3.37
CA HIS A 10 23.84 -7.93 2.04
C HIS A 10 25.31 -7.50 2.03
N THR A 11 25.99 -7.57 3.16
CA THR A 11 27.41 -7.24 3.28
C THR A 11 28.25 -8.49 3.04
N GLU A 12 29.35 -8.33 2.30
CA GLU A 12 30.35 -9.38 2.11
C GLU A 12 31.02 -9.68 3.45
N ILE A 13 30.94 -10.95 3.85
CA ILE A 13 31.54 -11.44 5.09
C ILE A 13 32.97 -11.89 4.80
N VAL A 14 33.92 -11.22 5.43
CA VAL A 14 35.32 -11.62 5.44
C VAL A 14 35.56 -12.38 6.75
N TRP A 15 35.80 -13.68 6.64
CA TRP A 15 36.08 -14.54 7.78
C TRP A 15 37.51 -14.36 8.28
N ASP A 16 37.70 -14.39 9.60
CA ASP A 16 39.02 -14.43 10.20
C ASP A 16 39.66 -15.82 10.00
N GLU A 17 40.94 -15.86 9.62
CA GLU A 17 41.69 -17.08 9.34
C GLU A 17 41.95 -17.93 10.60
N GLU A 18 41.86 -17.36 11.80
CA GLU A 18 42.11 -18.05 13.08
C GLU A 18 40.84 -18.62 13.72
N LEU A 19 39.67 -18.03 13.45
CA LEU A 19 38.39 -18.37 14.10
C LEU A 19 37.43 -19.16 13.20
N GLY A 20 37.60 -19.08 11.87
CA GLY A 20 36.74 -19.79 10.91
C GLY A 20 35.36 -19.17 10.73
N PRO A 21 34.46 -19.80 9.96
CA PRO A 21 33.12 -19.29 9.73
C PRO A 21 32.26 -19.40 10.99
N GLU A 22 31.83 -18.26 11.52
CA GLU A 22 30.93 -18.19 12.68
C GLU A 22 29.45 -18.33 12.26
N GLU A 23 28.60 -18.76 13.20
CA GLU A 23 27.16 -18.96 12.96
C GLU A 23 26.38 -17.63 12.86
N ALA A 24 26.98 -16.51 13.29
CA ALA A 24 26.37 -15.19 13.27
C ALA A 24 27.16 -14.23 12.38
N CYS A 25 26.44 -13.32 11.73
CA CYS A 25 27.03 -12.30 10.88
C CYS A 25 27.77 -11.25 11.73
N PRO A 26 29.08 -11.00 11.55
CA PRO A 26 29.83 -10.02 12.33
C PRO A 26 29.37 -8.57 12.11
N HIS A 27 28.70 -8.30 10.99
CA HIS A 27 28.19 -6.95 10.67
C HIS A 27 26.83 -6.60 11.30
N CYS A 28 25.93 -7.58 11.46
CA CYS A 28 24.56 -7.30 11.92
C CYS A 28 24.10 -8.17 13.10
N GLY A 29 24.91 -9.14 13.54
CA GLY A 29 24.63 -10.01 14.68
C GLY A 29 23.53 -11.04 14.44
N ASN A 30 22.92 -11.08 13.25
CA ASN A 30 21.92 -12.07 12.91
C ASN A 30 22.58 -13.42 12.59
N GLU A 31 21.94 -14.53 13.00
CA GLU A 31 22.36 -15.88 12.61
C GLU A 31 22.33 -16.04 11.08
N LEU A 32 23.38 -16.65 10.53
CA LEU A 32 23.55 -16.96 9.11
C LEU A 32 22.86 -18.28 8.71
N SER A 33 22.13 -18.90 9.63
CA SER A 33 21.24 -20.01 9.32
C SER A 33 20.20 -19.55 8.28
N ALA A 34 20.02 -20.35 7.23
CA ALA A 34 19.01 -20.10 6.22
C ALA A 34 17.62 -20.05 6.87
N TYR A 35 16.70 -19.27 6.29
CA TYR A 35 15.32 -19.15 6.74
C TYR A 35 14.74 -20.48 7.25
N ARG A 36 14.11 -20.38 8.44
CA ARG A 36 13.41 -21.43 9.16
C ARG A 36 12.20 -21.90 8.35
N THR A 37 12.39 -22.80 7.37
CA THR A 37 11.29 -23.62 6.88
C THR A 37 10.90 -24.59 7.99
N VAL A 38 9.81 -24.28 8.68
CA VAL A 38 9.17 -25.26 9.57
C VAL A 38 8.58 -26.35 8.67
N ASN A 39 9.20 -27.53 8.67
CA ASN A 39 8.59 -28.71 8.06
C ASN A 39 7.57 -29.25 9.06
N ILE A 40 6.31 -28.85 8.92
CA ILE A 40 5.22 -29.43 9.71
C ILE A 40 4.98 -30.84 9.17
N GLY A 41 5.25 -31.86 10.00
CA GLY A 41 4.94 -33.25 9.67
C GLY A 41 3.44 -33.46 9.71
N ARG A 42 2.91 -34.34 8.87
CA ARG A 42 1.47 -34.64 8.89
C ARG A 42 1.02 -35.27 10.21
N GLU A 43 1.94 -35.89 10.94
CA GLU A 43 1.70 -36.43 12.28
C GLU A 43 1.50 -35.33 13.35
N ASP A 44 2.07 -34.13 13.18
CA ASP A 44 1.93 -33.01 14.13
C ASP A 44 0.57 -32.30 14.03
N LEU A 45 -0.27 -32.67 13.04
CA LEU A 45 -1.60 -32.09 12.82
C LEU A 45 -2.74 -32.93 13.43
N ASP A 46 -2.45 -34.15 13.90
CA ASP A 46 -3.47 -35.12 14.34
C ASP A 46 -3.68 -35.12 15.88
N GLU A 47 -2.83 -34.46 16.68
CA GLU A 47 -2.91 -34.49 18.16
C GLU A 47 -3.77 -33.36 18.78
N ASP A 48 -4.12 -32.30 18.03
CA ASP A 48 -4.88 -31.14 18.56
C ASP A 48 -6.37 -31.10 18.12
N LEU A 49 -6.90 -32.20 17.58
CA LEU A 49 -8.31 -32.32 17.15
C LEU A 49 -9.12 -33.24 18.07
N GLU A 50 -8.89 -33.18 19.39
CA GLU A 50 -9.83 -33.74 20.36
C GLU A 50 -10.99 -32.75 20.53
N ASP A 51 -12.16 -33.11 19.98
CA ASP A 51 -13.43 -32.40 20.10
C ASP A 51 -13.77 -32.09 21.57
N GLU A 52 -13.44 -30.88 22.04
CA GLU A 52 -14.10 -30.27 23.19
C GLU A 52 -15.44 -29.69 22.67
N GLU A 53 -16.54 -30.40 22.96
CA GLU A 53 -17.90 -29.90 22.79
C GLU A 53 -18.08 -28.67 23.69
N ASP A 54 -17.84 -27.48 23.14
CA ASP A 54 -18.01 -26.20 23.81
C ASP A 54 -19.48 -25.74 23.70
N ASP A 55 -20.25 -26.03 24.74
CA ASP A 55 -21.59 -25.51 24.99
C ASP A 55 -21.46 -24.22 25.82
N ASP A 56 -21.02 -23.13 25.19
CA ASP A 56 -21.02 -21.80 25.80
C ASP A 56 -21.76 -20.79 24.90
N GLU A 57 -23.04 -20.55 25.24
CA GLU A 57 -23.79 -19.36 24.85
C GLU A 57 -23.13 -18.12 25.49
N HIS A 58 -22.05 -17.65 24.88
CA HIS A 58 -21.48 -16.34 25.19
C HIS A 58 -21.58 -15.42 23.98
N GLU A 59 -22.58 -14.53 24.07
CA GLU A 59 -22.80 -13.37 23.22
C GLU A 59 -21.61 -12.40 23.43
N HIS A 60 -20.49 -12.66 22.75
CA HIS A 60 -19.33 -11.78 22.80
C HIS A 60 -19.50 -10.62 21.82
N GLU A 61 -19.98 -9.50 22.35
CA GLU A 61 -19.77 -8.17 21.78
C GLU A 61 -18.26 -7.86 21.85
N HIS A 62 -17.50 -8.35 20.87
CA HIS A 62 -16.07 -8.04 20.75
C HIS A 62 -15.91 -6.61 20.26
N GLY A 63 -15.87 -5.66 21.20
CA GLY A 63 -15.16 -4.40 20.97
C GLY A 63 -13.70 -4.71 20.69
N GLU A 64 -13.19 -4.24 19.57
CA GLU A 64 -11.81 -4.39 19.07
C GLU A 64 -10.72 -3.84 20.01
N GLU A 65 -11.11 -3.30 21.17
CA GLU A 65 -10.28 -2.58 22.12
C GLU A 65 -9.53 -3.50 23.10
N ASP A 66 -9.91 -4.77 23.26
CA ASP A 66 -9.44 -5.63 24.36
C ASP A 66 -8.61 -6.86 23.91
N LEU A 67 -8.31 -6.98 22.61
CA LEU A 67 -7.57 -8.13 22.07
C LEU A 67 -6.04 -8.03 22.24
N TRP A 68 -5.54 -6.88 22.67
CA TRP A 68 -4.11 -6.65 22.90
C TRP A 68 -3.94 -5.98 24.26
N GLY A 69 -3.31 -6.68 25.21
CA GLY A 69 -3.05 -6.14 26.54
C GLY A 69 -2.45 -4.72 26.48
N GLU A 70 -2.70 -3.92 27.51
CA GLU A 70 -2.38 -2.48 27.59
C GLU A 70 -0.93 -2.14 27.18
N ASP A 71 -0.01 -3.10 27.26
CA ASP A 71 1.40 -3.01 26.90
C ASP A 71 1.70 -3.00 25.38
N ALA A 72 0.73 -3.39 24.53
CA ALA A 72 0.89 -3.53 23.08
C ALA A 72 0.46 -2.29 22.27
N GLN A 73 -0.10 -1.28 22.95
CA GLN A 73 -0.64 -0.08 22.31
C GLN A 73 0.44 0.89 21.80
N GLU A 74 1.70 0.73 22.23
CA GLU A 74 2.83 1.56 21.77
C GLU A 74 3.28 1.25 20.32
N GLY A 75 2.74 0.19 19.70
CA GLY A 75 3.05 -0.24 18.33
C GLY A 75 1.93 -0.06 17.31
N ILE A 76 0.84 0.65 17.65
CA ILE A 76 -0.32 0.81 16.76
C ILE A 76 0.10 1.61 15.53
N VAL A 77 0.20 0.90 14.39
CA VAL A 77 0.37 1.50 13.06
C VAL A 77 -0.78 2.48 12.83
N PRO A 78 -0.52 3.71 12.33
CA PRO A 78 -1.57 4.67 12.08
C PRO A 78 -2.58 4.06 11.12
N VAL A 79 -3.83 3.94 11.59
CA VAL A 79 -4.96 3.50 10.79
C VAL A 79 -5.20 4.58 9.74
N PHE A 80 -4.67 4.38 8.53
CA PHE A 80 -4.90 5.28 7.40
C PHE A 80 -6.34 5.18 6.87
N ASN A 81 -7.12 4.21 7.35
CA ASN A 81 -8.52 4.04 7.02
C ASN A 81 -9.39 4.89 7.96
N VAL A 82 -9.77 6.07 7.49
CA VAL A 82 -10.64 7.00 8.23
C VAL A 82 -12.11 6.58 8.13
N LEU A 83 -12.47 5.72 7.17
CA LEU A 83 -13.85 5.24 6.98
C LEU A 83 -14.40 4.51 8.21
N ASP A 84 -13.55 3.80 8.93
CA ASP A 84 -13.97 3.00 10.08
C ASP A 84 -14.55 3.87 11.22
N SER A 85 -14.11 5.14 11.33
CA SER A 85 -14.70 6.12 12.25
C SER A 85 -16.18 6.44 12.00
N TYR A 86 -16.71 6.04 10.84
CA TYR A 86 -18.10 6.25 10.44
C TYR A 86 -18.98 5.01 10.61
N ARG A 87 -18.41 3.87 11.04
CA ARG A 87 -19.10 2.57 11.18
C ARG A 87 -20.36 2.65 12.04
N ASP A 88 -20.33 3.39 13.14
CA ASP A 88 -21.48 3.53 14.05
C ASP A 88 -22.64 4.34 13.47
N THR A 89 -22.36 5.16 12.46
CA THR A 89 -23.31 6.14 11.92
C THR A 89 -23.86 5.78 10.55
N TYR A 90 -23.13 4.97 9.77
CA TYR A 90 -23.48 4.64 8.39
C TYR A 90 -23.32 3.14 8.12
N ASP A 91 -24.13 2.64 7.20
CA ASP A 91 -24.06 1.27 6.70
C ASP A 91 -22.86 1.11 5.76
N LEU A 92 -21.75 0.58 6.29
CA LEU A 92 -20.51 0.37 5.55
C LEU A 92 -20.61 -0.77 4.53
N GLU A 93 -21.42 -1.80 4.76
CA GLU A 93 -21.60 -2.89 3.80
C GLU A 93 -22.24 -2.37 2.50
N ARG A 94 -23.26 -1.51 2.66
CA ARG A 94 -23.88 -0.83 1.53
C ARG A 94 -22.92 0.14 0.86
N TYR A 95 -22.10 0.85 1.64
CA TYR A 95 -21.08 1.75 1.11
C TYR A 95 -20.08 0.99 0.23
N ASP A 96 -19.49 -0.09 0.73
CA ASP A 96 -18.50 -0.91 0.01
C ASP A 96 -19.11 -1.52 -1.26
N SER A 97 -20.35 -1.98 -1.19
CA SER A 97 -21.08 -2.49 -2.37
C SER A 97 -21.28 -1.41 -3.43
N ALA A 98 -21.59 -0.17 -3.02
CA ALA A 98 -21.73 0.95 -3.94
C ALA A 98 -20.38 1.39 -4.53
N VAL A 99 -19.32 1.41 -3.71
CA VAL A 99 -17.95 1.68 -4.17
C VAL A 99 -17.55 0.66 -5.24
N ALA A 100 -17.75 -0.64 -4.98
CA ALA A 100 -17.44 -1.70 -5.94
C ALA A 100 -18.22 -1.55 -7.25
N ALA A 101 -19.51 -1.20 -7.18
CA ALA A 101 -20.32 -0.97 -8.38
C ALA A 101 -19.82 0.22 -9.21
N VAL A 102 -19.42 1.33 -8.56
CA VAL A 102 -18.87 2.49 -9.27
C VAL A 102 -17.51 2.15 -9.88
N LEU A 103 -16.65 1.40 -9.17
CA LEU A 103 -15.35 0.97 -9.67
C LEU A 103 -15.46 0.09 -10.93
N ASP A 104 -16.48 -0.78 -11.02
CA ASP A 104 -16.71 -1.63 -12.20
C ASP A 104 -17.09 -0.83 -13.46
N GLU A 105 -17.77 0.31 -13.28
CA GLU A 105 -18.15 1.21 -14.38
C GLU A 105 -17.00 2.13 -14.83
N GLN A 106 -15.98 2.35 -13.98
CA GLN A 106 -14.89 3.27 -14.25
C GLN A 106 -13.84 2.69 -15.22
N SER A 107 -13.47 3.47 -16.24
CA SER A 107 -12.41 3.08 -17.18
C SER A 107 -10.99 3.24 -16.62
N GLU A 108 -10.77 4.26 -15.79
CA GLU A 108 -9.49 4.54 -15.13
C GLU A 108 -9.69 4.52 -13.61
N VAL A 109 -8.92 3.66 -12.94
CA VAL A 109 -8.99 3.42 -11.50
C VAL A 109 -7.58 3.58 -10.91
N PRO A 110 -7.19 4.81 -10.53
CA PRO A 110 -5.88 5.05 -9.92
C PRO A 110 -5.85 4.57 -8.46
N GLU A 111 -4.66 4.20 -7.98
CA GLU A 111 -4.42 3.87 -6.56
C GLU A 111 -4.09 5.14 -5.76
N CYS A 112 -4.60 5.21 -4.53
CA CYS A 112 -4.33 6.29 -3.60
C CYS A 112 -2.87 6.22 -3.11
N PRO A 113 -2.09 7.31 -3.11
CA PRO A 113 -0.70 7.29 -2.64
C PRO A 113 -0.56 7.13 -1.12
N GLN A 114 -1.67 7.22 -0.38
CA GLN A 114 -1.66 7.22 1.08
C GLN A 114 -1.98 5.84 1.64
N CYS A 115 -3.05 5.21 1.14
CA CYS A 115 -3.51 3.89 1.58
C CYS A 115 -3.48 2.81 0.49
N HIS A 116 -3.05 3.14 -0.74
CA HIS A 116 -2.98 2.22 -1.88
C HIS A 116 -4.31 1.60 -2.34
N GLU A 117 -5.43 2.16 -1.90
CA GLU A 117 -6.74 1.74 -2.37
C GLU A 117 -7.18 2.44 -3.66
N TYR A 118 -8.06 1.78 -4.41
CA TYR A 118 -8.64 2.31 -5.64
C TYR A 118 -9.51 3.54 -5.40
N MET A 119 -9.31 4.56 -6.22
CA MET A 119 -10.01 5.84 -6.09
C MET A 119 -11.19 5.95 -7.05
N LEU A 120 -12.24 6.62 -6.56
CA LEU A 120 -13.46 6.87 -7.32
C LEU A 120 -13.38 8.18 -8.10
N LEU A 121 -13.75 8.16 -9.39
CA LEU A 121 -13.86 9.35 -10.22
C LEU A 121 -15.10 10.14 -9.79
N THR A 122 -14.90 11.33 -9.24
CA THR A 122 -16.00 12.18 -8.76
C THR A 122 -16.43 13.24 -9.78
N GLY A 123 -15.57 13.57 -10.74
CA GLY A 123 -15.90 14.46 -11.85
C GLY A 123 -14.68 15.03 -12.56
N THR A 124 -14.93 16.00 -13.43
CA THR A 124 -13.90 16.67 -14.21
C THR A 124 -13.96 18.18 -13.98
N VAL A 125 -12.83 18.78 -13.61
CA VAL A 125 -12.66 20.22 -13.41
C VAL A 125 -11.94 20.81 -14.62
N GLN A 126 -12.51 21.87 -15.20
CA GLN A 126 -11.89 22.59 -16.31
C GLN A 126 -11.10 23.80 -15.79
N ALA A 127 -9.80 23.82 -16.04
CA ALA A 127 -8.93 24.93 -15.70
C ALA A 127 -8.89 25.95 -16.85
N GLN A 128 -9.56 27.09 -16.68
CA GLN A 128 -9.58 28.18 -17.67
C GLN A 128 -8.50 29.24 -17.38
N ASP A 129 -8.33 29.62 -16.11
CA ASP A 129 -7.37 30.65 -15.67
C ASP A 129 -6.05 30.03 -15.20
N PHE A 130 -5.32 29.37 -16.11
CA PHE A 130 -4.05 28.73 -15.80
C PHE A 130 -2.84 29.50 -16.35
N LYS A 131 -1.91 29.86 -15.47
CA LYS A 131 -0.62 30.45 -15.84
C LYS A 131 0.43 29.37 -16.03
N SER A 132 0.69 29.02 -17.28
CA SER A 132 1.67 28.00 -17.64
C SER A 132 3.10 28.41 -17.31
N ALA A 133 3.87 27.46 -16.76
CA ALA A 133 5.31 27.61 -16.58
C ALA A 133 6.03 27.39 -17.91
N VAL A 134 7.08 28.17 -18.15
CA VAL A 134 7.95 28.05 -19.34
C VAL A 134 9.37 27.74 -18.87
N PRO A 135 9.74 26.46 -18.71
CA PRO A 135 11.09 26.08 -18.34
C PRO A 135 12.08 26.41 -19.47
N ALA A 136 13.29 26.84 -19.12
CA ALA A 136 14.32 27.21 -20.09
C ALA A 136 14.75 26.03 -21.00
N ALA A 137 14.65 24.79 -20.52
CA ALA A 137 15.00 23.59 -21.27
C ALA A 137 14.07 23.32 -22.46
N VAL A 138 12.79 23.69 -22.35
CA VAL A 138 11.77 23.46 -23.38
C VAL A 138 11.49 24.76 -24.16
N GLY A 139 11.60 25.92 -23.50
CA GLY A 139 11.37 27.23 -24.12
C GLY A 139 9.91 27.49 -24.53
N ALA A 140 8.99 26.58 -24.19
CA ALA A 140 7.57 26.66 -24.47
C ALA A 140 6.73 26.33 -23.22
N PRO A 141 5.48 26.82 -23.14
CA PRO A 141 4.57 26.48 -22.05
C PRO A 141 4.26 24.98 -22.04
N LEU A 142 4.33 24.36 -20.86
CA LEU A 142 4.13 22.90 -20.72
C LEU A 142 2.68 22.46 -20.94
N LEU A 143 1.73 23.28 -20.48
CA LEU A 143 0.29 23.10 -20.63
C LEU A 143 -0.34 24.40 -21.12
N LYS A 144 -1.37 24.32 -21.96
CA LYS A 144 -2.11 25.47 -22.46
C LYS A 144 -3.55 25.38 -21.98
N ALA A 145 -4.07 26.46 -21.40
CA ALA A 145 -5.48 26.55 -21.06
C ALA A 145 -6.36 26.68 -22.32
N PRO A 146 -7.60 26.17 -22.31
CA PRO A 146 -8.19 25.37 -21.23
C PRO A 146 -7.78 23.90 -21.30
N PHE A 147 -7.60 23.27 -20.14
CA PHE A 147 -7.43 21.81 -20.01
C PHE A 147 -8.33 21.27 -18.90
N SER A 148 -8.55 19.97 -18.92
CA SER A 148 -9.44 19.23 -18.02
C SER A 148 -8.64 18.36 -17.06
N LEU A 149 -9.09 18.34 -15.80
CA LEU A 149 -8.54 17.50 -14.73
C LEU A 149 -9.63 16.58 -14.21
N ASN A 150 -9.39 15.28 -14.22
CA ASN A 150 -10.22 14.29 -13.56
C ASN A 150 -9.90 14.30 -12.05
N MET A 151 -10.94 14.46 -11.23
CA MET A 151 -10.85 14.48 -9.78
C MET A 151 -11.24 13.10 -9.24
N TYR A 152 -10.39 12.54 -8.41
CA TYR A 152 -10.59 11.24 -7.79
C TYR A 152 -10.59 11.39 -6.27
N VAL A 153 -11.42 10.61 -5.59
CA VAL A 153 -11.52 10.58 -4.13
C VAL A 153 -11.36 9.14 -3.65
N CYS A 154 -10.48 8.93 -2.67
CA CYS A 154 -10.31 7.63 -2.05
C CYS A 154 -11.47 7.35 -1.08
N PRO A 155 -12.12 6.17 -1.16
CA PRO A 155 -13.24 5.83 -0.28
C PRO A 155 -12.82 5.66 1.19
N SER A 156 -11.60 5.19 1.47
CA SER A 156 -11.18 4.88 2.85
C SER A 156 -10.46 6.00 3.59
N CYS A 157 -9.58 6.74 2.92
CA CYS A 157 -8.83 7.84 3.56
C CYS A 157 -9.32 9.25 3.15
N PHE A 158 -10.32 9.34 2.26
CA PHE A 158 -10.88 10.59 1.74
C PHE A 158 -9.88 11.54 1.06
N GLN A 159 -8.69 11.06 0.74
CA GLN A 159 -7.69 11.85 0.03
C GLN A 159 -8.16 12.13 -1.40
N VAL A 160 -7.99 13.39 -1.82
CA VAL A 160 -8.34 13.85 -3.16
C VAL A 160 -7.10 13.86 -4.04
N GLN A 161 -7.23 13.31 -5.24
CA GLN A 161 -6.22 13.37 -6.28
C GLN A 161 -6.78 13.94 -7.58
N HIS A 162 -5.90 14.55 -8.36
CA HIS A 162 -6.25 15.12 -9.66
C HIS A 162 -5.33 14.50 -10.71
N SER A 163 -5.91 14.02 -11.80
CA SER A 163 -5.18 13.55 -12.97
C SER A 163 -5.56 14.37 -14.19
N LEU A 164 -4.66 14.51 -15.16
CA LEU A 164 -4.99 15.16 -16.43
C LEU A 164 -6.00 14.31 -17.21
N ALA A 165 -6.95 14.93 -17.89
CA ALA A 165 -7.81 14.22 -18.84
C ALA A 165 -6.97 13.61 -19.97
N GLU A 166 -7.40 12.49 -20.53
CA GLU A 166 -6.66 11.74 -21.56
C GLU A 166 -6.23 12.61 -22.74
N GLU A 167 -7.15 13.43 -23.25
CA GLU A 167 -6.94 14.36 -24.36
C GLU A 167 -5.81 15.38 -24.07
N ASP A 168 -5.69 15.81 -22.82
CA ASP A 168 -4.70 16.77 -22.38
C ASP A 168 -3.35 16.10 -22.02
N ARG A 169 -3.34 14.79 -21.71
CA ARG A 169 -2.10 14.01 -21.56
C ARG A 169 -1.36 13.92 -22.89
N GLU A 170 -2.07 13.76 -24.01
CA GLU A 170 -1.42 13.82 -25.33
C GLU A 170 -0.76 15.17 -25.59
N GLN A 171 -1.43 16.27 -25.25
CA GLN A 171 -0.86 17.60 -25.39
C GLN A 171 0.39 17.77 -24.53
N TRP A 172 0.35 17.28 -23.28
CA TRP A 172 1.49 17.28 -22.37
C TRP A 172 2.71 16.57 -22.97
N VAL A 173 2.52 15.33 -23.48
CA VAL A 173 3.61 14.55 -24.09
C VAL A 173 4.14 15.24 -25.34
N ARG A 174 3.26 15.80 -26.19
CA ARG A 174 3.67 16.54 -27.39
C ARG A 174 4.48 17.80 -27.06
N ASN A 175 4.10 18.53 -26.01
CA ASN A 175 4.77 19.77 -25.62
C ASN A 175 6.17 19.53 -25.05
N ILE A 176 6.39 18.41 -24.35
CA ILE A 176 7.68 18.09 -23.74
C ILE A 176 8.57 17.28 -24.69
N GLY A 177 8.04 16.20 -25.28
CA GLY A 177 8.81 15.24 -26.08
C GLY A 177 8.95 15.61 -27.55
N GLY A 178 8.11 16.54 -28.05
CA GLY A 178 7.98 16.80 -29.48
C GLY A 178 7.34 15.64 -30.24
N LEU A 179 6.85 15.91 -31.46
CA LEU A 179 6.40 14.85 -32.38
C LEU A 179 7.62 14.10 -32.91
N ARG A 180 7.63 12.77 -32.81
CA ARG A 180 8.58 11.94 -33.57
C ARG A 180 8.33 12.22 -35.06
N LYS A 181 9.37 12.69 -35.75
CA LYS A 181 9.37 12.89 -37.21
C LYS A 181 9.54 11.56 -37.93
#